data_AF-I1BH23-F1
#
_entry.id   AF-I1BH23-F1
#
_cell.length_a   1.000
_cell.length_b   1.000
_cell.length_c   1.000
_cell.angle_alpha   90.00
_cell.angle_beta   90.00
_cell.angle_gamma   90.00
#
_symmetry.space_group_name_H-M   'P 1'
#
loop_
_entity.id
_entity.type
_entity.pdbx_description
1 polymer ?
#
loop_
_entity_poly.entity_id
_entity_poly.type
_entity_poly.pdbx_seq_one_letter_code
_entity_poly.pdbx_strand_id
1 'polypeptide(L)'
;MRGQNSDSPLNPVMALSLFLAEQQPSLYLHTHPHDPTIIQLYKTAFALVCHYQVFEQNLFSWIETICDTNEQLFKRTIDKISSGMDMDRTKRICERGIEYNREVKHRLLNESSSNSSQELEYPDRLQLGPLPKKKPATHTMSNQAFEFVQHFKNKSTGRMNWKLCLQMGPSQSLLRSFTTSESLRVSYTSVSQKRNK
;
A
#
# COMPACT_ATOMS: atom_id res chain seq x y z
N MET A 1 17.50 51.38 6.31
CA MET A 1 18.83 50.92 5.87
C MET A 1 18.82 49.40 5.79
N ARG A 2 18.40 48.82 4.65
CA ARG A 2 18.55 47.39 4.35
C ARG A 2 19.53 47.29 3.20
N GLY A 3 20.78 47.06 3.54
CA GLY A 3 21.83 46.80 2.57
C GLY A 3 22.76 45.77 3.18
N GLN A 4 22.75 44.57 2.61
CA GLN A 4 23.94 43.82 2.21
C GLN A 4 23.49 42.47 1.64
N ASN A 5 24.02 42.17 0.45
CA ASN A 5 23.87 40.91 -0.26
C ASN A 5 24.18 39.72 0.67
N SER A 6 23.23 38.82 0.84
CA SER A 6 23.45 37.53 1.52
C SER A 6 22.98 36.37 0.64
N ASP A 7 23.40 36.35 -0.62
CA ASP A 7 23.32 35.15 -1.47
C ASP A 7 24.43 34.14 -1.13
N SER A 8 25.27 34.45 -0.15
CA SER A 8 26.21 33.48 0.41
C SER A 8 25.44 32.50 1.30
N PRO A 9 25.53 31.18 1.05
CA PRO A 9 24.89 30.18 1.89
C PRO A 9 25.40 30.29 3.32
N LEU A 10 24.49 30.09 4.27
CA LEU A 10 24.80 30.08 5.70
C LEU A 10 25.81 28.97 6.00
N ASN A 11 26.63 29.21 7.03
CA ASN A 11 27.38 28.12 7.64
C ASN A 11 26.39 27.02 8.09
N PRO A 12 26.62 25.73 7.77
CA PRO A 12 25.66 24.67 8.08
C PRO A 12 25.29 24.55 9.58
N VAL A 13 26.23 24.83 10.48
CA VAL A 13 25.99 24.81 11.93
C VAL A 13 25.09 25.97 12.34
N MET A 14 25.30 27.15 11.73
CA MET A 14 24.43 28.31 11.93
C MET A 14 23.03 28.06 11.38
N ALA A 15 22.91 27.49 10.18
CA ALA A 15 21.64 27.12 9.58
C ALA A 15 20.86 26.12 10.46
N LEU A 16 21.53 25.08 10.98
CA LEU A 16 20.93 24.15 11.93
C LEU A 16 20.47 24.85 13.21
N SER A 17 21.29 25.73 13.76
CA SER A 17 20.97 26.48 14.98
C SER A 17 19.74 27.37 14.77
N LEU A 18 19.67 28.08 13.64
CA LEU A 18 18.51 28.91 13.27
C LEU A 18 17.25 28.07 13.06
N PHE A 19 17.35 26.95 12.34
CA PHE A 19 16.23 26.03 12.14
C PHE A 19 15.62 25.56 13.47
N LEU A 20 16.48 25.20 14.44
CA LEU A 20 16.05 24.74 15.77
C LEU A 20 15.55 25.87 16.68
N ALA A 21 16.06 27.09 16.51
CA ALA A 21 15.68 28.24 17.33
C ALA A 21 14.39 28.92 16.83
N GLU A 22 14.25 29.08 15.51
CA GLU A 22 13.10 29.78 14.91
C GLU A 22 11.84 28.91 14.88
N GLN A 23 11.99 27.58 14.76
CA GLN A 23 10.91 26.57 14.75
C GLN A 23 9.71 26.94 13.87
N GLN A 24 9.96 27.60 12.74
CA GLN A 24 8.88 28.07 11.89
C GLN A 24 8.14 26.87 11.28
N PRO A 25 6.79 26.89 11.24
CA PRO A 25 6.01 25.76 10.75
C PRO A 25 6.16 25.55 9.23
N SER A 26 6.66 26.54 8.50
CA SER A 26 6.91 26.44 7.08
C SER A 26 8.21 27.13 6.70
N LEU A 27 8.86 26.60 5.65
CA LEU A 27 10.06 27.17 5.06
C LEU A 27 9.88 28.64 4.67
N TYR A 28 8.69 29.02 4.20
CA TYR A 28 8.39 30.36 3.69
C TYR A 28 8.44 31.45 4.78
N LEU A 29 8.26 31.05 6.05
CA LEU A 29 8.29 31.95 7.20
C LEU A 29 9.68 32.02 7.86
N HIS A 30 10.63 31.19 7.42
CA HIS A 30 11.99 31.17 7.96
C HIS A 30 12.75 32.42 7.53
N THR A 31 13.67 32.92 8.38
CA THR A 31 14.47 34.13 8.07
C THR A 31 15.32 33.97 6.79
N HIS A 32 15.69 32.73 6.47
CA HIS A 32 16.49 32.36 5.30
C HIS A 32 15.82 31.25 4.46
N PRO A 33 14.73 31.55 3.73
CA PRO A 33 13.92 30.53 3.06
C PRO A 33 14.59 29.96 1.81
N HIS A 34 15.57 30.67 1.24
CA HIS A 34 16.32 30.28 0.04
C HIS A 34 17.65 29.60 0.36
N ASP A 35 18.04 29.49 1.64
CA ASP A 35 19.28 28.84 2.03
C ASP A 35 19.21 27.32 1.77
N PRO A 36 20.20 26.72 1.07
CA PRO A 36 20.15 25.31 0.70
C PRO A 36 20.18 24.37 1.90
N THR A 37 20.86 24.74 2.99
CA THR A 37 20.92 23.92 4.21
C THR A 37 19.58 23.96 4.93
N ILE A 38 18.97 25.14 5.08
CA ILE A 38 17.62 25.29 5.65
C ILE A 38 16.59 24.47 4.85
N ILE A 39 16.61 24.59 3.52
CA ILE A 39 15.73 23.81 2.64
C ILE A 39 15.90 22.30 2.89
N GLN A 40 17.14 21.83 3.01
CA GLN A 40 17.43 20.41 3.25
C GLN A 40 16.96 19.94 4.63
N LEU A 41 17.09 20.78 5.66
CA LEU A 41 16.58 20.50 7.00
C LEU A 41 15.06 20.35 7.00
N TYR A 42 14.34 21.29 6.36
CA TYR A 42 12.88 21.17 6.20
C TYR A 42 12.47 19.92 5.42
N LYS A 43 13.17 19.59 4.33
CA LYS A 43 12.89 18.36 3.56
C LYS A 43 13.08 17.10 4.41
N THR A 44 14.16 17.06 5.19
CA THR A 44 14.47 15.93 6.08
C THR A 44 13.41 15.82 7.18
N ALA A 45 13.12 16.92 7.88
CA ALA A 45 12.10 16.96 8.91
C ALA A 45 10.72 16.56 8.38
N PHE A 46 10.32 17.10 7.23
CA PHE A 46 9.06 16.76 6.57
C PHE A 46 9.00 15.28 6.17
N ALA A 47 10.08 14.72 5.60
CA ALA A 47 10.13 13.30 5.28
C ALA A 47 9.93 12.45 6.55
N LEU A 48 10.62 12.77 7.64
CA LEU A 48 10.48 12.05 8.92
C LEU A 48 9.06 12.13 9.48
N VAL A 49 8.45 13.33 9.48
CA VAL A 49 7.09 13.54 10.00
C VAL A 49 6.03 12.88 9.11
N CYS A 50 6.15 12.99 7.78
CA CYS A 50 5.21 12.34 6.86
C CYS A 50 5.27 10.81 6.97
N HIS A 51 6.47 10.23 7.12
CA HIS A 51 6.60 8.79 7.35
C HIS A 51 5.92 8.36 8.65
N TYR A 52 6.04 9.16 9.71
CA TYR A 52 5.38 8.89 10.99
C TYR A 52 3.85 8.95 10.88
N GLN A 53 3.29 9.99 10.25
CA GLN A 53 1.85 10.11 10.08
C GLN A 53 1.24 8.98 9.24
N VAL A 54 1.90 8.59 8.15
CA VAL A 54 1.46 7.46 7.31
C VAL A 54 1.56 6.15 8.09
N PHE A 55 2.61 5.98 8.90
CA PHE A 55 2.74 4.82 9.77
C PHE A 55 1.60 4.75 10.80
N GLU A 56 1.29 5.86 11.48
CA GLU A 56 0.19 5.91 12.45
C GLU A 56 -1.16 5.62 11.80
N GLN A 57 -1.46 6.24 10.65
CA GLN A 57 -2.71 5.99 9.93
C GLN A 57 -2.86 4.52 9.52
N ASN A 58 -1.79 3.91 9.02
CA ASN A 58 -1.78 2.49 8.68
C ASN A 58 -1.98 1.62 9.93
N LEU A 59 -1.35 1.98 11.06
CA LEU A 59 -1.51 1.27 12.32
C LEU A 59 -2.95 1.34 12.83
N PHE A 60 -3.59 2.51 12.77
CA PHE A 60 -5.00 2.67 13.15
C PHE A 60 -5.91 1.80 12.28
N SER A 61 -5.74 1.83 10.97
CA SER A 61 -6.52 1.00 10.04
C SER A 61 -6.32 -0.51 10.30
N TRP A 62 -5.09 -0.92 10.65
CA TRP A 62 -4.81 -2.30 11.05
C TRP A 62 -5.55 -2.69 12.32
N ILE A 63 -5.47 -1.86 13.36
CA ILE A 63 -6.15 -2.10 14.65
C ILE A 63 -7.65 -2.22 14.43
N GLU A 64 -8.24 -1.30 13.66
CA GLU A 64 -9.66 -1.33 13.31
C GLU A 64 -10.05 -2.65 12.63
N THR A 65 -9.31 -3.06 11.59
CA THR A 65 -9.57 -4.33 10.87
C THR A 65 -9.50 -5.55 11.80
N ILE A 66 -8.50 -5.58 12.70
CA ILE A 66 -8.33 -6.67 13.67
C ILE A 66 -9.50 -6.71 14.65
N CYS A 67 -9.88 -5.55 15.19
CA CYS A 67 -11.00 -5.40 16.11
C CYS A 67 -12.31 -5.83 15.46
N ASP A 68 -12.61 -5.34 14.25
CA ASP A 68 -13.83 -5.69 13.52
C ASP A 68 -13.88 -7.19 13.19
N THR A 69 -12.77 -7.77 12.75
CA THR A 69 -12.69 -9.20 12.43
C THR A 69 -12.91 -10.05 13.69
N ASN A 70 -12.26 -9.69 14.79
CA ASN A 70 -12.43 -10.39 16.06
C ASN A 70 -13.86 -10.23 16.61
N GLU A 71 -14.45 -9.03 16.52
CA GLU A 71 -15.83 -8.79 16.92
C GLU A 71 -16.80 -9.66 16.12
N GLN A 72 -16.64 -9.76 14.80
CA GLN A 72 -17.45 -10.65 13.97
C GLN A 72 -17.28 -12.13 14.35
N LEU A 73 -16.07 -12.58 14.65
CA LEU A 73 -15.80 -13.95 15.10
C LEU A 73 -16.48 -14.24 16.45
N PHE A 74 -16.44 -13.28 17.39
CA PHE A 74 -17.12 -13.42 18.68
C PHE A 74 -18.64 -13.41 18.54
N LYS A 75 -19.21 -12.51 17.74
CA LYS A 75 -20.66 -12.49 17.44
C LYS A 75 -21.12 -13.83 16.86
N ARG A 76 -20.43 -14.34 15.84
CA ARG A 76 -20.74 -15.66 15.24
C ARG A 76 -20.66 -16.80 16.26
N THR A 77 -19.69 -16.74 17.17
CA THR A 77 -19.53 -17.72 18.25
C THR A 77 -20.71 -17.66 19.23
N ILE A 78 -21.07 -16.46 19.69
CA ILE A 78 -22.19 -16.23 20.62
C ILE A 78 -23.52 -16.66 20.00
N ASP A 79 -23.77 -16.31 18.74
CA ASP A 79 -24.98 -16.69 18.01
C ASP A 79 -25.10 -18.21 17.92
N LYS A 80 -23.99 -18.92 17.67
CA LYS A 80 -23.98 -20.38 17.56
C LYS A 80 -24.23 -21.07 18.89
N ILE A 81 -23.61 -20.59 19.97
CA ILE A 81 -23.85 -21.08 21.32
C ILE A 81 -25.33 -20.88 21.70
N SER A 82 -25.89 -19.71 21.39
CA SER A 82 -27.27 -19.34 21.72
C SER A 82 -28.31 -20.11 20.90
N SER A 83 -27.98 -20.51 19.67
CA SER A 83 -28.89 -21.21 18.74
C SER A 83 -29.04 -22.73 18.98
N GLY A 84 -28.35 -23.28 19.98
CA GLY A 84 -28.23 -24.72 20.19
C GLY A 84 -26.79 -25.18 19.96
N MET A 85 -26.21 -25.81 20.98
CA MET A 85 -24.78 -26.01 21.12
C MET A 85 -24.23 -27.03 20.11
N ASP A 86 -23.71 -26.52 18.99
CA ASP A 86 -22.84 -27.27 18.07
C ASP A 86 -21.37 -27.00 18.48
N MET A 87 -20.88 -27.81 19.43
CA MET A 87 -19.54 -27.69 20.01
C MET A 87 -18.43 -27.76 18.96
N ASP A 88 -18.58 -28.63 17.96
CA ASP A 88 -17.57 -28.82 16.91
C ASP A 88 -17.49 -27.60 15.99
N ARG A 89 -18.64 -27.04 15.62
CA ARG A 89 -18.67 -25.82 14.79
C ARG A 89 -18.17 -24.60 15.54
N THR A 90 -18.53 -24.48 16.81
CA THR A 90 -18.04 -23.41 17.70
C THR A 90 -16.53 -23.48 17.85
N LYS A 91 -15.99 -24.68 18.10
CA LYS A 91 -14.55 -24.94 18.16
C LYS A 91 -13.83 -24.50 16.89
N ARG A 92 -14.36 -24.81 15.69
CA ARG A 92 -13.78 -24.38 14.41
C ARG A 92 -13.73 -22.86 14.24
N ILE A 93 -14.75 -22.14 14.70
CA ILE A 93 -14.76 -20.66 14.66
C ILE A 93 -13.66 -20.11 15.57
N CYS A 94 -13.51 -20.66 16.78
CA CYS A 94 -12.45 -20.27 17.71
C CYS A 94 -11.06 -20.59 17.16
N GLU A 95 -10.83 -21.79 16.62
CA GLU A 95 -9.56 -22.18 15.99
C GLU A 95 -9.19 -21.25 14.84
N ARG A 96 -10.18 -20.87 14.02
CA ARG A 96 -10.00 -19.89 12.93
C ARG A 96 -9.62 -18.51 13.46
N GLY A 97 -10.21 -18.07 14.57
CA GLY A 97 -9.83 -16.81 15.23
C GLY A 97 -8.42 -16.85 15.81
N ILE A 98 -8.01 -17.98 16.41
CA ILE A 98 -6.65 -18.17 16.90
C ILE A 98 -5.64 -18.09 15.75
N GLU A 99 -5.92 -18.78 14.64
CA GLU A 99 -5.05 -18.79 13.47
C GLU A 99 -4.97 -17.40 12.82
N TYR A 100 -6.09 -16.68 12.72
CA TYR A 100 -6.10 -15.30 12.26
C TYR A 100 -5.18 -14.41 13.10
N ASN A 101 -5.32 -14.44 14.43
CA ASN A 101 -4.52 -13.60 15.32
C ASN A 101 -3.03 -14.00 15.27
N ARG A 102 -2.71 -15.29 15.11
CA ARG A 102 -1.33 -15.76 14.90
C ARG A 102 -0.74 -15.20 13.61
N GLU A 103 -1.48 -15.25 12.51
CA GLU A 103 -1.05 -14.72 11.21
C GLU A 103 -0.89 -13.20 11.23
N VAL A 104 -1.83 -12.48 11.83
CA VAL A 104 -1.72 -11.02 12.02
C VAL A 104 -0.47 -10.67 12.82
N LYS A 105 -0.23 -11.37 13.94
CA LYS A 105 0.98 -11.19 14.76
C LYS A 105 2.24 -11.48 13.94
N HIS A 106 2.24 -12.53 13.13
CA HIS A 106 3.37 -12.85 12.26
C HIS A 106 3.60 -11.74 11.23
N ARG A 107 2.56 -11.23 10.57
CA ARG A 107 2.68 -10.15 9.58
C ARG A 107 3.15 -8.83 10.18
N LEU A 108 2.77 -8.55 11.43
CA LEU A 108 3.22 -7.35 12.14
C LEU A 108 4.70 -7.45 12.56
N LEU A 109 5.17 -8.66 12.88
CA LEU A 109 6.55 -8.90 13.35
C LEU A 109 7.53 -9.27 12.23
N ASN A 110 7.05 -9.89 11.14
CA ASN A 110 7.85 -10.38 10.02
C ASN A 110 7.25 -9.90 8.69
N GLU A 111 8.00 -9.12 7.92
CA GLU A 111 7.62 -8.64 6.57
C GLU A 111 7.46 -9.77 5.52
N SER A 112 7.75 -11.02 5.87
CA SER A 112 8.00 -12.10 4.92
C SER A 112 7.33 -13.43 5.29
N SER A 113 6.00 -13.51 5.25
CA SER A 113 5.34 -14.78 4.92
C SER A 113 4.01 -14.52 4.23
N SER A 114 3.74 -15.27 3.16
CA SER A 114 2.52 -15.14 2.36
C SER A 114 1.90 -16.51 2.22
N ASN A 115 0.93 -16.82 3.06
CA ASN A 115 -0.05 -17.89 2.85
C ASN A 115 -1.37 -17.40 3.46
N SER A 116 -2.28 -16.87 2.63
CA SER A 116 -3.56 -16.34 3.09
C SER A 116 -4.68 -17.32 2.78
N SER A 117 -5.35 -17.80 3.82
CA SER A 117 -6.61 -18.55 3.73
C SER A 117 -7.75 -17.59 3.35
N GLN A 118 -8.55 -17.97 2.36
CA GLN A 118 -9.28 -17.07 1.47
C GLN A 118 -10.65 -16.57 1.99
N GLU A 119 -10.86 -16.48 3.31
CA GLU A 119 -12.19 -16.24 3.91
C GLU A 119 -12.25 -15.09 4.93
N LEU A 120 -11.11 -14.58 5.41
CA LEU A 120 -11.06 -13.47 6.36
C LEU A 120 -10.38 -12.25 5.74
N GLU A 121 -10.85 -11.08 6.15
CA GLU A 121 -10.23 -9.81 5.80
C GLU A 121 -8.98 -9.62 6.65
N TYR A 122 -7.85 -9.47 5.98
CA TYR A 122 -6.58 -9.20 6.63
C TYR A 122 -6.17 -7.77 6.30
N PRO A 123 -5.59 -7.03 7.25
CA PRO A 123 -5.14 -5.68 6.97
C PRO A 123 -3.99 -5.66 5.93
N ASP A 124 -3.96 -4.59 5.13
CA ASP A 124 -3.01 -4.40 4.03
C ASP A 124 -1.56 -4.34 4.52
N ARG A 125 -0.62 -5.05 3.88
CA ARG A 125 0.79 -5.08 4.32
C ARG A 125 1.37 -3.67 4.52
N LEU A 126 1.92 -3.42 5.71
CA LEU A 126 2.68 -2.21 6.02
C LEU A 126 3.81 -2.04 5.00
N GLN A 127 3.76 -0.98 4.20
CA GLN A 127 4.93 -0.50 3.48
C GLN A 127 5.70 0.43 4.42
N LEU A 128 6.52 -0.17 5.27
CA LEU A 128 7.45 0.54 6.15
C LEU A 128 8.72 0.89 5.37
N GLY A 129 8.64 1.96 4.59
CA GLY A 129 9.81 2.53 3.94
C GLY A 129 9.46 3.74 3.08
N PRO A 130 10.44 4.60 2.76
CA PRO A 130 10.26 5.56 1.69
C PRO A 130 9.91 4.77 0.44
N LEU A 131 8.67 4.92 -0.03
CA LEU A 131 8.34 4.58 -1.39
C LEU A 131 9.42 5.28 -2.23
N PRO A 132 10.30 4.57 -2.98
CA PRO A 132 10.77 5.19 -4.19
C PRO A 132 9.48 5.65 -4.88
N LYS A 133 9.45 6.88 -5.38
CA LYS A 133 8.43 7.30 -6.32
C LYS A 133 8.52 6.36 -7.51
N LYS A 134 8.02 5.12 -7.38
CA LYS A 134 7.38 4.41 -8.44
C LYS A 134 6.19 5.31 -8.70
N LYS A 135 6.42 6.27 -9.62
CA LYS A 135 5.38 6.73 -10.51
C LYS A 135 4.49 5.51 -10.71
N PRO A 136 3.17 5.56 -10.45
CA PRO A 136 2.31 4.45 -10.84
C PRO A 136 2.77 4.13 -12.25
N ALA A 137 3.36 2.94 -12.42
CA ALA A 137 3.70 2.51 -13.75
C ALA A 137 2.30 2.35 -14.32
N THR A 138 1.84 3.39 -15.02
CA THR A 138 0.75 3.30 -15.94
C THR A 138 1.27 2.23 -16.88
N HIS A 139 0.94 0.98 -16.57
CA HIS A 139 1.33 -0.16 -17.36
C HIS A 139 0.46 -0.03 -18.60
N THR A 140 0.92 0.83 -19.51
CA THR A 140 0.36 1.00 -20.83
C THR A 140 0.54 -0.34 -21.49
N MET A 141 -0.54 -1.10 -21.52
CA MET A 141 -0.56 -2.41 -22.17
C MET A 141 -0.14 -2.18 -23.62
N SER A 142 0.95 -2.84 -24.04
CA SER A 142 1.40 -2.78 -25.42
C SER A 142 0.36 -3.40 -26.35
N ASN A 143 0.36 -3.02 -27.62
CA ASN A 143 -0.56 -3.60 -28.60
C ASN A 143 -0.45 -5.13 -28.68
N GLN A 144 0.78 -5.66 -28.61
CA GLN A 144 1.04 -7.11 -28.60
C GLN A 144 0.49 -7.80 -27.35
N ALA A 145 0.65 -7.17 -26.17
CA ALA A 145 0.06 -7.68 -24.93
C ALA A 145 -1.47 -7.66 -24.99
N PHE A 146 -2.05 -6.62 -25.58
CA PHE A 146 -3.50 -6.53 -25.79
C PHE A 146 -4.01 -7.62 -26.74
N GLU A 147 -3.35 -7.85 -27.87
CA GLU A 147 -3.70 -8.89 -28.84
C GLU A 147 -3.63 -10.29 -28.24
N PHE A 148 -2.59 -10.56 -27.43
CA PHE A 148 -2.48 -11.81 -26.69
C PHE A 148 -3.67 -12.02 -25.75
N VAL A 149 -3.98 -11.02 -24.91
CA VAL A 149 -5.10 -11.08 -23.95
C VAL A 149 -6.44 -11.20 -24.69
N GLN A 150 -6.61 -10.51 -25.82
CA GLN A 150 -7.79 -10.59 -26.69
C GLN A 150 -7.97 -11.99 -27.28
N HIS A 151 -6.89 -12.57 -27.81
CA HIS A 151 -6.90 -13.91 -28.38
C HIS A 151 -7.16 -14.97 -27.30
N PHE A 152 -6.58 -14.82 -26.11
CA PHE A 152 -6.85 -15.67 -24.96
C PHE A 152 -8.33 -15.61 -24.56
N LYS A 153 -8.91 -14.40 -24.51
CA LYS A 153 -10.33 -14.18 -24.22
C LYS A 153 -11.24 -14.83 -25.26
N ASN A 154 -10.91 -14.71 -26.54
CA ASN A 154 -11.70 -15.29 -27.63
C ASN A 154 -11.65 -16.83 -27.63
N LYS A 155 -10.58 -17.43 -27.10
CA LYS A 155 -10.44 -18.88 -26.94
C LYS A 155 -11.09 -19.43 -25.67
N SER A 156 -11.30 -18.60 -24.66
CA SER A 156 -11.97 -19.03 -23.43
C SER A 156 -13.49 -19.07 -23.63
N THR A 157 -14.12 -20.21 -23.36
CA THR A 157 -15.57 -20.31 -23.24
C THR A 157 -16.00 -19.83 -21.85
N GLY A 158 -16.85 -18.80 -21.80
CA GLY A 158 -17.37 -18.24 -20.55
C GLY A 158 -16.49 -17.17 -19.90
N ARG A 159 -16.50 -17.10 -18.57
CA ARG A 159 -15.82 -16.03 -17.82
C ARG A 159 -14.30 -16.20 -17.91
N MET A 160 -13.61 -15.16 -18.37
CA MET A 160 -12.16 -15.15 -18.54
C MET A 160 -11.40 -15.40 -17.23
N ASN A 161 -10.50 -16.39 -17.23
CA ASN A 161 -9.61 -16.67 -16.11
C ASN A 161 -8.33 -15.83 -16.21
N TRP A 162 -8.35 -14.66 -15.57
CA TRP A 162 -7.24 -13.70 -15.56
C TRP A 162 -5.97 -14.24 -14.90
N LYS A 163 -6.09 -15.14 -13.93
CA LYS A 163 -4.94 -15.79 -13.28
C LYS A 163 -4.21 -16.70 -14.27
N LEU A 164 -4.97 -17.50 -15.01
CA LEU A 164 -4.43 -18.39 -16.03
C LEU A 164 -3.83 -17.60 -17.21
N CYS A 165 -4.49 -16.52 -17.63
CA CYS A 165 -3.97 -15.63 -18.67
C CYS A 165 -2.62 -15.00 -18.28
N LEU A 166 -2.51 -14.54 -17.03
CA LEU A 166 -1.25 -14.00 -16.51
C LEU A 166 -0.16 -15.06 -16.41
N GLN A 167 -0.49 -16.29 -16.01
CA GLN A 167 0.48 -17.40 -15.94
C GLN A 167 0.98 -17.86 -17.31
N MET A 168 0.16 -17.75 -18.36
CA MET A 168 0.58 -18.08 -19.73
C MET A 168 1.30 -16.93 -20.45
N GLY A 169 1.26 -15.70 -19.93
CA GLY A 169 1.96 -14.56 -20.53
C GLY A 169 3.51 -14.59 -20.49
N PRO A 170 4.15 -15.10 -19.42
CA PRO A 170 5.60 -15.22 -19.31
C PRO A 170 6.26 -16.10 -20.37
N SER A 171 5.55 -17.12 -20.89
CA SER A 171 6.08 -18.00 -21.94
C SER A 171 6.21 -17.30 -23.30
N GLN A 172 5.60 -16.12 -23.47
CA GLN A 172 5.74 -15.29 -24.68
C GLN A 172 6.42 -13.94 -24.40
N SER A 173 6.92 -13.70 -23.18
CA SER A 173 7.51 -12.42 -22.72
C SER A 173 6.60 -11.18 -22.75
N LEU A 174 5.32 -11.32 -23.10
CA LEU A 174 4.40 -10.21 -23.38
C LEU A 174 3.76 -9.58 -22.12
N LEU A 175 3.68 -10.31 -21.00
CA LEU A 175 2.99 -9.85 -19.77
C LEU A 175 3.92 -9.64 -18.57
N ARG A 176 5.23 -9.52 -18.79
CA ARG A 176 6.23 -9.35 -17.71
C ARG A 176 6.01 -8.10 -16.85
N SER A 177 5.34 -7.10 -17.40
CA SER A 177 5.00 -5.86 -16.69
C SER A 177 3.85 -6.01 -15.69
N PHE A 178 3.10 -7.12 -15.74
CA PHE A 178 1.97 -7.36 -14.85
C PHE A 178 2.36 -8.38 -13.77
N THR A 179 2.20 -8.01 -12.51
CA THR A 179 2.51 -8.89 -11.37
C THR A 179 1.27 -9.55 -10.79
N THR A 180 0.08 -9.00 -11.04
CA THR A 180 -1.19 -9.51 -10.51
C THR A 180 -2.24 -9.63 -11.61
N SER A 181 -3.13 -10.62 -11.50
CA SER A 181 -4.22 -10.82 -12.46
C SER A 181 -5.18 -9.63 -12.51
N GLU A 182 -5.28 -8.90 -11.39
CA GLU A 182 -6.11 -7.70 -11.28
C GLU A 182 -5.53 -6.53 -12.06
N SER A 183 -4.21 -6.29 -11.97
CA SER A 183 -3.54 -5.25 -12.77
C SER A 183 -3.71 -5.47 -14.28
N LEU A 184 -3.64 -6.73 -14.73
CA LEU A 184 -3.86 -7.12 -16.12
C LEU A 184 -5.30 -6.83 -16.57
N ARG A 185 -6.28 -7.19 -15.74
CA ARG A 185 -7.71 -6.99 -16.00
C ARG A 185 -8.05 -5.50 -16.14
N VAL A 186 -7.58 -4.68 -15.20
CA VAL A 186 -7.84 -3.24 -15.19
C VAL A 186 -7.22 -2.57 -16.42
N SER A 187 -5.95 -2.89 -16.73
CA SER A 187 -5.27 -2.35 -17.92
C SER A 187 -5.97 -2.74 -19.21
N TYR A 188 -6.35 -4.02 -19.40
CA TYR A 188 -7.08 -4.45 -20.59
C TYR A 188 -8.43 -3.74 -20.75
N THR A 189 -9.19 -3.62 -19.65
CA THR A 189 -10.51 -2.97 -19.66
C THR A 189 -10.39 -1.50 -20.07
N SER A 190 -9.38 -0.80 -19.54
CA SER A 190 -9.12 0.60 -19.89
C SER A 190 -8.77 0.81 -21.37
N VAL A 191 -7.99 -0.09 -21.97
CA VAL A 191 -7.60 -0.02 -23.38
C VAL A 191 -8.76 -0.41 -24.29
N SER A 192 -9.53 -1.44 -23.93
CA SER A 192 -10.71 -1.86 -24.68
C SER A 192 -11.78 -0.75 -24.75
N GLN A 193 -11.98 0.00 -23.67
CA GLN A 193 -12.93 1.13 -23.67
C GLN A 193 -12.46 2.31 -24.54
N LYS A 194 -11.15 2.56 -24.60
CA LYS A 194 -10.56 3.60 -25.45
C LYS A 194 -10.62 3.26 -26.94
N ARG A 195 -10.60 1.98 -27.31
CA ARG A 195 -10.63 1.52 -28.71
C ARG A 195 -12.04 1.35 -29.28
N ASN A 196 -13.06 1.31 -28.42
CA ASN A 196 -14.46 1.19 -28.82
C ASN A 196 -15.20 2.55 -28.82
N LYS A 197 -14.49 3.65 -28.53
CA LYS A 197 -14.93 5.02 -28.75
C LYS A 197 -14.30 5.55 -30.02
#